data_AF-A0A518HM12-F1
#
_entry.id   AF-A0A518HM12-F1
#
_cell.length_a   1.000
_cell.length_b   1.000
_cell.length_c   1.000
_cell.angle_alpha   90.00
_cell.angle_beta   90.00
_cell.angle_gamma   90.00
#
_symmetry.space_group_name_H-M   'P 1'
#
loop_
_entity.id
_entity.type
_entity.pdbx_description
1 polymer ?
#
loop_
_entity_poly.entity_id
_entity_poly.type
_entity_poly.pdbx_seq_one_letter_code
_entity_poly.pdbx_strand_id
1 'polypeptide(L)'
;MTPSERASFARRVIALLMVFSVGLSSVADGQDRREGPPHAVLINDLAASHPVSAYIDASTLLVAEIDWEKMDVDALFASVQKLTGDRPSDTAMVKDLIGKLKAGKAGRIYVLAGLQTLTDRAPLIVVATPDAPTLPTLFASLKDLFGDNVRIAPSGSALLFGTPDQLQRVESLNPVSRNDLLSPLRDANRLDHTAVLSLPNASRDLLAKLWPVDQPSRFPVKVSPSQAAADIHRLVITVQTPPHPLVRLHFDSVDAEAADRVRNTLAAIKQQFDPMLANVTVNREQQRVTVEVDGKTIEFFETIASEMRRSAARAKRVATMKQLGIAFDNYHDREKHFPPRCFVDPDGKPLHSWLVAVLPDMNNLALYRSIRLDLTWDADENERLRTTVPAGFGSQHLPVGHTIIRAPVFPGSLWHGDGPPKRRDDITDGAANTILLIEAPDDASIHWVDPTPWVISEDDPVEDVFGDRDDARVLLADGSVLLIKRAEIDQQKLKAMLTIAAGD
;
A
#
# COMPACT_ATOMS: atom_id res chain seq x y z
N MET A 1 1.40 -18.05 -16.56
CA MET A 1 1.23 -17.44 -15.22
C MET A 1 0.36 -18.31 -14.36
N THR A 2 0.84 -18.61 -13.17
CA THR A 2 0.08 -19.25 -12.09
C THR A 2 -1.02 -18.31 -11.57
N PRO A 3 -2.05 -18.81 -10.87
CA PRO A 3 -3.10 -17.98 -10.29
C PRO A 3 -2.57 -16.89 -9.33
N SER A 4 -1.48 -17.17 -8.60
CA SER A 4 -0.85 -16.22 -7.67
C SER A 4 -0.11 -15.09 -8.39
N GLU A 5 0.59 -15.41 -9.48
CA GLU A 5 1.21 -14.42 -10.36
C GLU A 5 0.15 -13.48 -10.95
N ARG A 6 -1.00 -14.01 -11.38
CA ARG A 6 -2.11 -13.20 -11.92
C ARG A 6 -2.76 -12.29 -10.86
N ALA A 7 -2.83 -12.73 -9.60
CA ALA A 7 -3.36 -11.93 -8.49
C ALA A 7 -2.41 -10.79 -8.06
N SER A 8 -1.11 -11.07 -8.01
CA SER A 8 -0.07 -10.06 -7.79
C SER A 8 -0.05 -9.01 -8.91
N PHE A 9 -0.12 -9.48 -10.16
CA PHE A 9 -0.23 -8.64 -11.35
C PHE A 9 -1.44 -7.69 -11.28
N ALA A 10 -2.63 -8.21 -10.98
CA ALA A 10 -3.84 -7.40 -10.92
C ALA A 10 -3.72 -6.25 -9.91
N ARG A 11 -3.13 -6.51 -8.74
CA ARG A 11 -2.87 -5.48 -7.73
C ARG A 11 -1.86 -4.42 -8.20
N ARG A 12 -0.85 -4.81 -8.96
CA ARG A 12 0.22 -3.91 -9.43
C ARG A 12 -0.17 -3.10 -10.66
N VAL A 13 -0.99 -3.64 -11.56
CA VAL A 13 -1.64 -2.86 -12.64
C VAL A 13 -2.59 -1.84 -12.04
N ILE A 14 -3.42 -2.24 -11.07
CA ILE A 14 -4.28 -1.31 -10.34
C ILE A 14 -3.43 -0.27 -9.63
N ALA A 15 -2.33 -0.66 -8.96
CA ALA A 15 -1.44 0.28 -8.30
C ALA A 15 -0.83 1.27 -9.28
N LEU A 16 -0.34 0.84 -10.46
CA LEU A 16 0.20 1.71 -11.49
C LEU A 16 -0.86 2.68 -12.02
N LEU A 17 -2.09 2.21 -12.22
CA LEU A 17 -3.23 3.06 -12.60
C LEU A 17 -3.64 4.00 -11.45
N MET A 18 -3.37 3.62 -10.20
CA MET A 18 -3.54 4.45 -8.99
C MET A 18 -2.34 5.35 -8.64
N VAL A 19 -1.15 5.18 -9.25
CA VAL A 19 -0.01 6.10 -9.02
C VAL A 19 -0.39 7.53 -9.46
N PHE A 20 -1.35 7.66 -10.36
CA PHE A 20 -1.92 8.94 -10.77
C PHE A 20 -3.08 9.45 -9.88
N SER A 21 -3.51 8.69 -8.87
CA SER A 21 -4.59 9.05 -7.92
C SER A 21 -4.11 9.31 -6.49
N VAL A 22 -2.81 9.50 -6.27
CA VAL A 22 -2.24 9.64 -4.92
C VAL A 22 -2.79 10.89 -4.21
N GLY A 23 -3.61 10.64 -3.18
CA GLY A 23 -3.93 11.60 -2.13
C GLY A 23 -5.32 11.39 -1.55
N LEU A 24 -5.43 10.58 -0.49
CA LEU A 24 -6.32 10.73 0.69
C LEU A 24 -6.48 9.37 1.38
N SER A 25 -5.79 9.18 2.51
CA SER A 25 -6.16 8.12 3.47
C SER A 25 -6.01 8.64 4.89
N SER A 26 -7.11 9.13 5.46
CA SER A 26 -7.38 9.13 6.90
C SER A 26 -8.82 9.59 7.19
N VAL A 27 -9.51 8.88 8.11
CA VAL A 27 -10.76 9.24 8.85
C VAL A 27 -12.07 9.04 8.03
N ALA A 28 -13.17 8.40 8.47
CA ALA A 28 -13.60 7.66 9.66
C ALA A 28 -14.86 6.82 9.35
N ASP A 29 -15.19 5.88 10.25
CA ASP A 29 -16.51 5.27 10.46
C ASP A 29 -17.61 6.31 10.72
N GLY A 30 -18.85 6.04 10.28
CA GLY A 30 -20.01 6.83 10.72
C GLY A 30 -21.28 6.70 9.88
N GLN A 31 -22.08 5.69 10.22
CA GLN A 31 -23.54 5.50 10.08
C GLN A 31 -24.37 6.15 8.94
N ASP A 32 -24.98 5.22 8.20
CA ASP A 32 -26.30 5.20 7.55
C ASP A 32 -27.29 6.33 7.92
N ARG A 33 -27.71 7.11 6.91
CA ARG A 33 -29.02 7.78 6.89
C ARG A 33 -29.58 7.84 5.46
N ARG A 34 -30.73 7.19 5.28
CA ARG A 34 -31.62 7.29 4.12
C ARG A 34 -32.52 8.53 4.25
N GLU A 35 -32.54 9.41 3.25
CA GLU A 35 -33.69 10.29 2.92
C GLU A 35 -33.62 10.59 1.40
N GLY A 36 -34.56 10.13 0.56
CA GLY A 36 -35.78 10.86 0.16
C GLY A 36 -35.87 10.87 -1.39
N PRO A 37 -37.06 10.96 -2.02
CA PRO A 37 -37.26 10.48 -3.39
C PRO A 37 -36.73 11.45 -4.47
N PRO A 38 -36.30 10.94 -5.65
CA PRO A 38 -35.71 11.77 -6.69
C PRO A 38 -36.77 12.53 -7.48
N HIS A 39 -36.58 13.85 -7.61
CA HIS A 39 -37.19 14.62 -8.70
C HIS A 39 -36.59 14.17 -10.02
N ALA A 40 -37.45 13.78 -10.96
CA ALA A 40 -37.09 13.39 -12.31
C ALA A 40 -36.49 14.59 -13.07
N VAL A 41 -35.19 14.56 -13.33
CA VAL A 41 -34.56 15.46 -14.30
C VAL A 41 -34.67 14.82 -15.67
N LEU A 42 -35.26 15.57 -16.59
CA LEU A 42 -35.61 15.19 -17.95
C LEU A 42 -34.38 14.80 -18.79
N ILE A 43 -34.55 13.76 -19.59
CA ILE A 43 -33.57 12.97 -20.36
C ILE A 43 -32.80 13.75 -21.47
N ASN A 44 -32.98 15.08 -21.62
CA ASN A 44 -32.53 15.79 -22.82
C ASN A 44 -31.23 16.63 -22.74
N ASP A 45 -30.49 16.64 -21.63
CA ASP A 45 -29.19 17.35 -21.54
C ASP A 45 -27.95 16.43 -21.60
N LEU A 46 -28.11 15.13 -21.85
CA LEU A 46 -27.01 14.15 -21.93
C LEU A 46 -26.26 14.13 -23.29
N ALA A 47 -26.59 15.03 -24.22
CA ALA A 47 -26.05 15.03 -25.58
C ALA A 47 -24.71 15.80 -25.73
N ALA A 48 -23.69 15.37 -24.97
CA ALA A 48 -22.25 15.49 -25.30
C ALA A 48 -21.43 14.72 -24.24
N SER A 49 -21.87 13.52 -23.88
CA SER A 49 -21.37 12.78 -22.71
C SER A 49 -19.91 12.37 -22.89
N HIS A 50 -19.04 12.80 -21.98
CA HIS A 50 -17.69 12.27 -21.81
C HIS A 50 -17.74 10.74 -21.63
N PRO A 51 -16.73 9.94 -22.06
CA PRO A 51 -16.81 8.47 -22.06
C PRO A 51 -17.16 7.83 -20.72
N VAL A 52 -16.85 8.51 -19.60
CA VAL A 52 -17.16 8.02 -18.25
C VAL A 52 -18.46 8.56 -17.64
N SER A 53 -19.23 9.38 -18.37
CA SER A 53 -20.44 10.00 -17.80
C SER A 53 -21.47 8.95 -17.33
N ALA A 54 -21.48 7.77 -17.96
CA ALA A 54 -22.35 6.65 -17.59
C ALA A 54 -21.92 5.94 -16.29
N TYR A 55 -20.72 6.22 -15.78
CA TYR A 55 -20.12 5.54 -14.62
C TYR A 55 -19.89 6.47 -13.43
N ILE A 56 -20.39 7.71 -13.51
CA ILE A 56 -20.27 8.73 -12.47
C ILE A 56 -21.59 8.89 -11.75
N ASP A 57 -21.54 8.91 -10.42
CA ASP A 57 -22.68 9.16 -9.55
C ASP A 57 -22.40 10.33 -8.58
N ALA A 58 -23.34 10.58 -7.66
CA ALA A 58 -23.20 11.60 -6.63
C ALA A 58 -22.05 11.32 -5.64
N SER A 59 -21.62 10.06 -5.51
CA SER A 59 -20.59 9.63 -4.56
C SER A 59 -19.17 9.66 -5.13
N THR A 60 -19.05 9.84 -6.45
CA THR A 60 -17.78 9.92 -7.18
C THR A 60 -17.03 11.17 -6.74
N LEU A 61 -15.79 11.02 -6.28
CA LEU A 61 -14.98 12.14 -5.79
C LEU A 61 -13.81 12.46 -6.72
N LEU A 62 -13.32 11.46 -7.44
CA LEU A 62 -12.14 11.56 -8.28
C LEU A 62 -12.36 10.91 -9.64
N VAL A 63 -11.94 11.62 -10.68
CA VAL A 63 -11.78 11.09 -12.04
C VAL A 63 -10.36 11.39 -12.49
N ALA A 64 -9.58 10.35 -12.74
CA ALA A 64 -8.28 10.44 -13.39
C ALA A 64 -8.39 9.98 -14.85
N GLU A 65 -7.76 10.69 -15.76
CA GLU A 65 -7.58 10.32 -17.16
C GLU A 65 -6.09 10.12 -17.42
N ILE A 66 -5.76 8.96 -18.00
CA ILE A 66 -4.41 8.56 -18.36
C ILE A 66 -4.35 8.43 -19.88
N ASP A 67 -3.65 9.36 -20.51
CA ASP A 67 -3.30 9.29 -21.94
C ASP A 67 -2.09 8.37 -22.15
N TRP A 68 -2.36 7.07 -22.22
CA TRP A 68 -1.33 6.05 -22.35
C TRP A 68 -0.58 6.11 -23.70
N GLU A 69 -1.13 6.78 -24.72
CA GLU A 69 -0.47 6.92 -26.02
C GLU A 69 0.75 7.84 -25.97
N LYS A 70 0.73 8.82 -25.06
CA LYS A 70 1.81 9.79 -24.83
C LYS A 70 2.79 9.38 -23.74
N MET A 71 2.54 8.25 -23.09
CA MET A 71 3.32 7.78 -21.96
C MET A 71 4.53 6.97 -22.42
N ASP A 72 5.74 7.42 -22.07
CA ASP A 72 6.92 6.57 -22.12
C ASP A 72 6.89 5.63 -20.92
N VAL A 73 6.42 4.40 -21.17
CA VAL A 73 6.28 3.36 -20.16
C VAL A 73 7.63 3.04 -19.50
N ASP A 74 8.71 2.98 -20.27
CA ASP A 74 10.03 2.64 -19.76
C ASP A 74 10.57 3.74 -18.83
N ALA A 75 10.46 4.99 -19.26
CA ALA A 75 10.90 6.11 -18.45
C ALA A 75 10.03 6.28 -17.19
N LEU A 76 8.70 6.11 -17.31
CA LEU A 76 7.80 6.13 -16.15
C LEU A 76 8.16 5.04 -15.14
N PHE A 77 8.39 3.79 -15.59
CA PHE A 77 8.78 2.71 -14.70
C PHE A 77 10.13 2.97 -14.04
N ALA A 78 11.09 3.57 -14.73
CA ALA A 78 12.37 3.95 -14.14
C ALA A 78 12.18 5.00 -13.01
N SER A 79 11.34 6.01 -13.22
CA SER A 79 10.99 6.99 -12.17
C SER A 79 10.22 6.35 -11.02
N VAL A 80 9.21 5.53 -11.32
CA VAL A 80 8.45 4.79 -10.29
C VAL A 80 9.36 3.84 -9.51
N GLN A 81 10.33 3.18 -10.14
CA GLN A 81 11.32 2.34 -9.47
C GLN A 81 12.21 3.17 -8.54
N LYS A 82 12.69 4.34 -8.97
CA LYS A 82 13.45 5.26 -8.10
C LYS A 82 12.62 5.74 -6.91
N LEU A 83 11.34 6.02 -7.12
CA LEU A 83 10.40 6.41 -6.08
C LEU A 83 10.09 5.23 -5.13
N THR A 84 9.68 4.08 -5.64
CA THR A 84 9.16 2.96 -4.83
C THR A 84 10.25 2.06 -4.28
N GLY A 85 11.43 2.00 -4.90
CA GLY A 85 12.48 1.03 -4.60
C GLY A 85 12.20 -0.37 -5.16
N ASP A 86 11.04 -0.59 -5.78
CA ASP A 86 10.60 -1.89 -6.28
C ASP A 86 11.25 -2.22 -7.64
N ARG A 87 11.69 -3.47 -7.84
CA ARG A 87 12.11 -3.96 -9.17
C ARG A 87 10.90 -4.15 -10.10
N PRO A 88 11.05 -3.84 -11.40
CA PRO A 88 10.03 -4.09 -12.41
C PRO A 88 9.89 -5.59 -12.72
N SER A 89 9.21 -6.37 -11.87
CA SER A 89 8.84 -7.75 -12.24
C SER A 89 7.67 -7.81 -13.22
N ASP A 90 6.89 -6.71 -13.36
CA ASP A 90 5.68 -6.67 -14.20
C ASP A 90 5.71 -5.66 -15.34
N THR A 91 6.85 -4.97 -15.60
CA THR A 91 6.94 -4.02 -16.72
C THR A 91 6.66 -4.69 -18.06
N ALA A 92 7.12 -5.92 -18.25
CA ALA A 92 6.81 -6.69 -19.44
C ALA A 92 5.30 -6.90 -19.62
N MET A 93 4.57 -7.10 -18.52
CA MET A 93 3.13 -7.39 -18.57
C MET A 93 2.27 -6.12 -18.67
N VAL A 94 2.69 -5.02 -18.06
CA VAL A 94 2.07 -3.70 -18.31
C VAL A 94 2.30 -3.27 -19.76
N LYS A 95 3.49 -3.53 -20.31
CA LYS A 95 3.74 -3.33 -21.74
C LYS A 95 2.86 -4.21 -22.61
N ASP A 96 2.63 -5.47 -22.23
CA ASP A 96 1.67 -6.35 -22.92
C ASP A 96 0.24 -5.80 -22.87
N LEU A 97 -0.23 -5.36 -21.70
CA LEU A 97 -1.54 -4.72 -21.54
C LEU A 97 -1.66 -3.49 -22.44
N ILE A 98 -0.70 -2.57 -22.39
CA ILE A 98 -0.67 -1.36 -23.22
C ILE A 98 -0.60 -1.72 -24.71
N GLY A 99 0.20 -2.73 -25.07
CA GLY A 99 0.28 -3.24 -26.44
C GLY A 99 -1.05 -3.79 -26.94
N LYS A 100 -1.79 -4.53 -26.11
CA LYS A 100 -3.13 -5.04 -26.43
C LYS A 100 -4.16 -3.92 -26.55
N LEU A 101 -4.13 -2.93 -25.65
CA LEU A 101 -4.95 -1.72 -25.75
C LEU A 101 -4.70 -0.98 -27.08
N LYS A 102 -3.43 -0.86 -27.48
CA LYS A 102 -3.02 -0.25 -28.76
C LYS A 102 -3.50 -1.04 -29.97
N ALA A 103 -3.33 -2.36 -29.95
CA ALA A 103 -3.83 -3.24 -31.01
C ALA A 103 -5.36 -3.18 -31.14
N GLY A 104 -6.07 -3.05 -30.01
CA GLY A 104 -7.53 -2.90 -29.97
C GLY A 104 -8.04 -1.50 -30.28
N LYS A 105 -7.16 -0.51 -30.55
CA LYS A 105 -7.51 0.92 -30.71
C LYS A 105 -8.35 1.45 -29.55
N ALA A 106 -8.02 1.03 -28.33
CA ALA A 106 -8.62 1.59 -27.14
C ALA A 106 -8.29 3.07 -27.04
N GLY A 107 -9.25 3.88 -26.58
CA GLY A 107 -9.03 5.26 -26.20
C GLY A 107 -8.35 5.36 -24.84
N ARG A 108 -8.56 6.49 -24.17
CA ARG A 108 -7.94 6.79 -22.88
C ARG A 108 -8.45 5.88 -21.76
N ILE A 109 -7.61 5.72 -20.74
CA ILE A 109 -7.95 5.01 -19.51
C ILE A 109 -8.43 6.03 -18.50
N TYR A 110 -9.52 5.73 -17.82
CA TYR A 110 -10.07 6.54 -16.76
C TYR A 110 -10.14 5.75 -15.45
N VAL A 111 -9.80 6.41 -14.35
CA VAL A 111 -9.84 5.83 -13.00
C VAL A 111 -10.86 6.63 -12.20
N LEU A 112 -11.91 5.96 -11.74
CA LEU A 112 -12.98 6.56 -10.95
C LEU A 112 -12.87 6.07 -9.51
N ALA A 113 -12.87 7.02 -8.58
CA ALA A 113 -12.88 6.72 -7.16
C ALA A 113 -13.92 7.56 -6.41
N GLY A 114 -14.60 6.91 -5.47
CA GLY A 114 -15.53 7.53 -4.53
C GLY A 114 -15.28 7.02 -3.12
N LEU A 115 -16.18 7.34 -2.18
CA LEU A 115 -16.05 6.85 -0.80
C LEU A 115 -16.02 5.32 -0.71
N GLN A 116 -16.74 4.62 -1.60
CA GLN A 116 -16.79 3.16 -1.61
C GLN A 116 -15.48 2.51 -2.07
N THR A 117 -14.67 3.20 -2.87
CA THR A 117 -13.34 2.75 -3.28
C THR A 117 -12.44 2.46 -2.08
N LEU A 118 -12.63 3.16 -0.96
CA LEU A 118 -11.91 2.90 0.30
C LEU A 118 -12.28 1.54 0.90
N THR A 119 -13.55 1.15 0.79
CA THR A 119 -14.04 -0.15 1.28
C THR A 119 -13.60 -1.28 0.35
N ASP A 120 -13.72 -1.08 -0.96
CA ASP A 120 -13.35 -2.06 -1.98
C ASP A 120 -11.83 -2.25 -2.10
N ARG A 121 -11.05 -1.26 -1.63
CA ARG A 121 -9.59 -1.16 -1.80
C ARG A 121 -9.12 -1.21 -3.26
N ALA A 122 -10.01 -0.88 -4.20
CA ALA A 122 -9.74 -0.81 -5.63
C ALA A 122 -10.63 0.26 -6.27
N PRO A 123 -10.15 1.04 -7.25
CA PRO A 123 -10.99 1.96 -8.00
C PRO A 123 -11.69 1.23 -9.16
N LEU A 124 -12.74 1.84 -9.72
CA LEU A 124 -13.26 1.41 -11.01
C LEU A 124 -12.39 1.98 -12.12
N ILE A 125 -11.98 1.15 -13.07
CA ILE A 125 -11.20 1.56 -14.22
C ILE A 125 -12.05 1.40 -15.47
N VAL A 126 -12.12 2.45 -16.27
CA VAL A 126 -12.89 2.50 -17.50
C VAL A 126 -11.93 2.75 -18.64
N VAL A 127 -11.84 1.81 -19.57
CA VAL A 127 -11.09 1.99 -20.81
C VAL A 127 -12.09 2.32 -21.90
N ALA A 128 -12.04 3.55 -22.40
CA ALA A 128 -12.92 3.93 -23.51
C ALA A 128 -12.52 3.17 -24.77
N THR A 129 -13.48 2.67 -25.53
CA THR A 129 -13.26 1.93 -26.78
C THR A 129 -14.22 2.50 -27.83
N PRO A 130 -13.82 3.58 -28.53
CA PRO A 130 -14.69 4.26 -29.48
C PRO A 130 -15.08 3.38 -30.69
N ASP A 131 -14.28 2.34 -30.97
CA ASP A 131 -14.52 1.37 -32.05
C ASP A 131 -15.26 0.12 -31.50
N ALA A 132 -16.59 0.20 -31.42
CA ALA A 132 -17.42 -0.89 -30.89
C ALA A 132 -17.18 -2.27 -31.55
N PRO A 133 -16.91 -2.38 -32.88
CA PRO A 133 -16.53 -3.63 -33.53
C PRO A 133 -15.26 -4.32 -32.98
N THR A 134 -14.29 -3.58 -32.42
CA THR A 134 -13.05 -4.19 -31.89
C THR A 134 -13.19 -4.62 -30.43
N LEU A 135 -14.25 -4.18 -29.73
CA LEU A 135 -14.50 -4.46 -28.31
C LEU A 135 -14.49 -5.96 -27.97
N PRO A 136 -15.18 -6.86 -28.71
CA PRO A 136 -15.19 -8.30 -28.36
C PRO A 136 -13.80 -8.93 -28.46
N THR A 137 -13.02 -8.52 -29.47
CA THR A 137 -11.65 -9.00 -29.69
C THR A 137 -10.72 -8.51 -28.59
N LEU A 138 -10.81 -7.22 -28.24
CA LEU A 138 -10.04 -6.64 -27.16
C LEU A 138 -10.39 -7.30 -25.82
N PHE A 139 -11.68 -7.45 -25.52
CA PHE A 139 -12.15 -8.16 -24.33
C PHE A 139 -11.60 -9.59 -24.27
N ALA A 140 -11.69 -10.36 -25.35
CA ALA A 140 -11.19 -11.72 -25.42
C ALA A 140 -9.67 -11.80 -25.16
N SER A 141 -8.90 -10.79 -25.57
CA SER A 141 -7.45 -10.73 -25.34
C SER A 141 -7.06 -10.37 -23.89
N LEU A 142 -7.97 -9.73 -23.15
CA LEU A 142 -7.70 -9.18 -21.82
C LEU A 142 -8.35 -9.99 -20.69
N LYS A 143 -9.45 -10.71 -20.95
CA LYS A 143 -10.27 -11.38 -19.91
C LYS A 143 -9.49 -12.32 -18.99
N ASP A 144 -8.43 -12.96 -19.51
CA ASP A 144 -7.63 -13.95 -18.78
C ASP A 144 -6.32 -13.36 -18.23
N LEU A 145 -6.06 -12.06 -18.46
CA LEU A 145 -4.85 -11.38 -17.98
C LEU A 145 -4.87 -11.23 -16.46
N PHE A 146 -6.04 -11.05 -15.87
CA PHE A 146 -6.20 -10.78 -14.45
C PHE A 146 -6.67 -12.04 -13.71
N GLY A 147 -6.26 -12.19 -12.45
CA GLY A 147 -6.77 -13.27 -11.59
C GLY A 147 -8.19 -13.00 -11.09
N ASP A 148 -8.73 -13.89 -10.26
CA ASP A 148 -10.14 -13.85 -9.80
C ASP A 148 -10.58 -12.54 -9.10
N ASN A 149 -9.63 -11.75 -8.61
CA ASN A 149 -9.88 -10.52 -7.88
C ASN A 149 -10.26 -9.33 -8.77
N VAL A 150 -9.92 -9.36 -10.06
CA VAL A 150 -10.22 -8.28 -11.01
C VAL A 150 -10.90 -8.88 -12.21
N ARG A 151 -12.13 -8.45 -12.45
CA ARG A 151 -12.91 -8.85 -13.61
C ARG A 151 -12.91 -7.74 -14.64
N ILE A 152 -13.04 -8.15 -15.89
CA ILE A 152 -13.30 -7.25 -17.00
C ILE A 152 -14.74 -7.47 -17.44
N ALA A 153 -15.49 -6.41 -17.67
CA ALA A 153 -16.82 -6.48 -18.26
C ALA A 153 -16.97 -5.44 -19.38
N PRO A 154 -17.52 -5.82 -20.55
CA PRO A 154 -17.92 -4.86 -21.56
C PRO A 154 -19.15 -4.06 -21.09
N SER A 155 -19.15 -2.75 -21.33
CA SER A 155 -20.28 -1.87 -21.06
C SER A 155 -20.35 -0.76 -22.11
N GLY A 156 -21.34 -0.83 -23.00
CA GLY A 156 -21.47 0.11 -24.11
C GLY A 156 -20.19 0.17 -24.98
N SER A 157 -19.63 1.37 -25.12
CA SER A 157 -18.36 1.64 -25.80
C SER A 157 -17.16 1.71 -24.86
N ALA A 158 -17.16 0.93 -23.77
CA ALA A 158 -16.05 0.85 -22.84
C ALA A 158 -15.83 -0.57 -22.30
N LEU A 159 -14.62 -0.83 -21.82
CA LEU A 159 -14.27 -1.97 -20.98
C LEU A 159 -14.10 -1.50 -19.53
N LEU A 160 -14.82 -2.15 -18.62
CA LEU A 160 -14.75 -1.90 -17.19
C LEU A 160 -13.81 -2.91 -16.54
N PHE A 161 -12.95 -2.44 -15.64
CA PHE A 161 -12.11 -3.27 -14.80
C PHE A 161 -12.41 -2.91 -13.35
N GLY A 162 -12.66 -3.92 -12.53
CA GLY A 162 -12.98 -3.74 -11.13
C GLY A 162 -13.16 -5.06 -10.41
N THR A 163 -13.45 -5.00 -9.12
CA THR A 163 -13.85 -6.19 -8.37
C THR A 163 -15.23 -6.69 -8.84
N PRO A 164 -15.59 -7.97 -8.62
CA PRO A 164 -16.92 -8.48 -8.95
C PRO A 164 -18.05 -7.60 -8.38
N ASP A 165 -17.91 -7.16 -7.13
CA ASP A 165 -18.89 -6.30 -6.47
C ASP A 165 -19.00 -4.91 -7.10
N GLN A 166 -17.88 -4.35 -7.58
CA GLN A 166 -17.88 -3.07 -8.28
C GLN A 166 -18.61 -3.15 -9.61
N LEU A 167 -18.34 -4.18 -10.40
CA LEU A 167 -18.99 -4.35 -11.70
C LEU A 167 -20.49 -4.58 -11.52
N GLN A 168 -20.90 -5.38 -10.52
CA GLN A 168 -22.31 -5.56 -10.19
C GLN A 168 -22.98 -4.23 -9.78
N ARG A 169 -22.29 -3.38 -9.02
CA ARG A 169 -22.83 -2.06 -8.65
C ARG A 169 -23.03 -1.16 -9.86
N VAL A 170 -22.10 -1.18 -10.83
CA VAL A 170 -22.20 -0.38 -12.06
C VAL A 170 -23.49 -0.71 -12.82
N GLU A 171 -23.95 -1.97 -12.83
CA GLU A 171 -25.22 -2.38 -13.45
C GLU A 171 -26.44 -1.69 -12.82
N SER A 172 -26.36 -1.35 -11.53
CA SER A 172 -27.43 -0.68 -10.76
C SER A 172 -27.17 0.82 -10.54
N LEU A 173 -26.10 1.36 -11.12
CA LEU A 173 -25.70 2.75 -10.91
C LEU A 173 -26.77 3.69 -11.49
N ASN A 174 -27.04 4.79 -10.78
CA ASN A 174 -27.85 5.89 -11.30
C ASN A 174 -26.91 7.05 -11.68
N PRO A 175 -26.58 7.23 -12.97
CA PRO A 175 -25.59 8.23 -13.36
C PRO A 175 -26.06 9.65 -13.09
N VAL A 176 -25.15 10.50 -12.62
CA VAL A 176 -25.42 11.93 -12.36
C VAL A 176 -24.39 12.78 -13.08
N SER A 177 -24.83 13.92 -13.61
CA SER A 177 -23.91 14.89 -14.21
C SER A 177 -23.02 15.54 -13.14
N ARG A 178 -21.72 15.29 -13.22
CA ARG A 178 -20.67 15.91 -12.39
C ARG A 178 -19.74 16.74 -13.25
N ASN A 179 -20.26 17.89 -13.72
CA ASN A 179 -19.49 18.82 -14.55
C ASN A 179 -18.25 19.36 -13.84
N ASP A 180 -18.28 19.45 -12.50
CA ASP A 180 -17.13 19.79 -11.67
C ASP A 180 -15.96 18.83 -11.87
N LEU A 181 -16.22 17.54 -12.09
CA LEU A 181 -15.21 16.51 -12.38
C LEU A 181 -14.85 16.43 -13.87
N LEU A 182 -15.84 16.61 -14.76
CA LEU A 182 -15.68 16.36 -16.19
C LEU A 182 -15.20 17.57 -16.99
N SER A 183 -15.52 18.80 -16.57
CA SER A 183 -15.13 20.00 -17.32
C SER A 183 -13.60 20.19 -17.41
N PRO A 184 -12.80 19.94 -16.35
CA PRO A 184 -11.35 20.10 -16.44
C PRO A 184 -10.68 19.10 -17.39
N LEU A 185 -11.30 17.93 -17.61
CA LEU A 185 -10.84 16.94 -18.61
C LEU A 185 -11.05 17.42 -20.05
N ARG A 186 -11.70 18.56 -20.27
CA ARG A 186 -11.89 19.16 -21.59
C ARG A 186 -11.02 20.39 -21.82
N ASP A 187 -10.23 20.79 -20.82
CA ASP A 187 -9.32 21.92 -20.93
C ASP A 187 -8.23 21.63 -21.98
N ALA A 188 -8.06 22.53 -22.94
CA ALA A 188 -7.06 22.38 -24.01
C ALA A 188 -5.62 22.63 -23.51
N ASN A 189 -5.46 23.31 -22.37
CA ASN A 189 -4.16 23.70 -21.82
C ASN A 189 -3.62 22.72 -20.77
N ARG A 190 -4.32 21.61 -20.52
CA ARG A 190 -3.89 20.57 -19.59
C ARG A 190 -2.73 19.76 -20.17
N LEU A 191 -1.91 19.20 -19.27
CA LEU A 191 -0.88 18.23 -19.61
C LEU A 191 -1.50 16.86 -19.94
N ASP A 192 -0.66 15.90 -20.33
CA ASP A 192 -1.09 14.63 -20.93
C ASP A 192 -1.99 13.78 -20.03
N HIS A 193 -1.71 13.74 -18.72
CA HIS A 193 -2.53 13.04 -17.74
C HIS A 193 -3.24 14.05 -16.85
N THR A 194 -4.45 13.74 -16.39
CA THR A 194 -5.22 14.66 -15.54
C THR A 194 -5.99 13.90 -14.48
N ALA A 195 -5.83 14.26 -13.21
CA ALA A 195 -6.68 13.83 -12.12
C ALA A 195 -7.48 15.02 -11.60
N VAL A 196 -8.79 14.84 -11.45
CA VAL A 196 -9.70 15.85 -10.89
C VAL A 196 -10.27 15.28 -9.61
N LEU A 197 -10.06 15.97 -8.49
CA LEU A 197 -10.68 15.69 -7.20
C LEU A 197 -11.66 16.82 -6.89
N SER A 198 -12.92 16.48 -6.66
CA SER A 198 -13.97 17.44 -6.30
C SER A 198 -14.91 16.81 -5.28
N LEU A 199 -14.98 17.42 -4.10
CA LEU A 199 -15.87 16.98 -3.03
C LEU A 199 -17.26 17.61 -3.21
N PRO A 200 -18.36 16.86 -3.05
CA PRO A 200 -19.68 17.44 -2.92
C PRO A 200 -19.72 18.49 -1.81
N ASN A 201 -20.48 19.58 -2.01
CA ASN A 201 -20.54 20.71 -1.06
C ASN A 201 -20.81 20.27 0.39
N ALA A 202 -21.78 19.36 0.59
CA ALA A 202 -22.10 18.85 1.93
C ALA A 202 -20.93 18.10 2.57
N SER A 203 -20.21 17.27 1.81
CA SER A 203 -19.04 16.53 2.28
C SER A 203 -17.89 17.47 2.62
N ARG A 204 -17.69 18.50 1.81
CA ARG A 204 -16.66 19.53 2.02
C ARG A 204 -16.95 20.37 3.26
N ASP A 205 -18.19 20.81 3.45
CA ASP A 205 -18.60 21.59 4.63
C ASP A 205 -18.48 20.75 5.90
N LEU A 206 -18.79 19.46 5.84
CA LEU A 206 -18.55 18.51 6.92
C LEU A 206 -17.05 18.37 7.20
N LEU A 207 -16.25 18.15 6.15
CA LEU A 207 -14.80 17.98 6.26
C LEU A 207 -14.15 19.23 6.88
N ALA A 208 -14.55 20.43 6.47
CA ALA A 208 -14.07 21.69 7.06
C ALA A 208 -14.40 21.82 8.55
N LYS A 209 -15.54 21.27 9.01
CA LYS A 209 -15.93 21.28 10.43
C LYS A 209 -15.24 20.19 11.26
N LEU A 210 -14.93 19.05 10.65
CA LEU A 210 -14.33 17.91 11.35
C LEU A 210 -12.79 17.98 11.40
N TRP A 211 -12.15 18.60 10.42
CA TRP A 211 -10.69 18.70 10.40
C TRP A 211 -10.21 19.67 11.47
N PRO A 212 -9.10 19.39 12.20
CA PRO A 212 -8.47 20.37 13.06
C PRO A 212 -8.14 21.69 12.36
N VAL A 213 -8.26 22.77 13.14
CA VAL A 213 -7.85 24.13 12.76
C VAL A 213 -6.33 24.26 12.80
N ASP A 214 -5.69 23.70 13.82
CA ASP A 214 -4.25 23.73 13.99
C ASP A 214 -3.62 22.38 13.65
N GLN A 215 -2.51 22.40 12.93
CA GLN A 215 -1.68 21.20 12.79
C GLN A 215 -0.87 20.92 14.07
N PRO A 216 -0.44 19.67 14.30
CA PRO A 216 0.51 19.33 15.36
C PRO A 216 1.76 20.20 15.26
N SER A 217 2.35 20.57 16.41
CA SER A 217 3.49 21.50 16.56
C SER A 217 4.77 21.13 15.80
N ARG A 218 4.80 19.98 15.12
CA ARG A 218 5.94 19.46 14.36
C ARG A 218 5.96 19.92 12.90
N PHE A 219 4.87 20.50 12.38
CA PHE A 219 4.88 20.99 11.00
C PHE A 219 5.47 22.41 10.96
N PRO A 220 6.45 22.68 10.07
CA PRO A 220 7.18 23.93 10.06
C PRO A 220 6.35 25.13 9.54
N VAL A 221 5.16 24.87 8.98
CA VAL A 221 4.26 25.88 8.44
C VAL A 221 2.91 25.81 9.15
N LYS A 222 2.38 26.97 9.57
CA LYS A 222 1.02 27.09 10.08
C LYS A 222 0.03 26.95 8.93
N VAL A 223 -0.38 25.72 8.63
CA VAL A 223 -1.45 25.41 7.67
C VAL A 223 -2.69 25.00 8.48
N SER A 224 -3.86 25.53 8.14
CA SER A 224 -5.14 25.08 8.72
C SER A 224 -5.83 24.12 7.76
N PRO A 225 -5.88 22.80 8.07
CA PRO A 225 -6.58 21.83 7.25
C PRO A 225 -8.08 22.13 7.10
N SER A 226 -8.74 22.57 8.18
CA SER A 226 -10.15 23.00 8.16
C SER A 226 -10.37 24.13 7.15
N GLN A 227 -9.49 25.14 7.16
CA GLN A 227 -9.56 26.28 6.25
C GLN A 227 -9.27 25.86 4.81
N ALA A 228 -8.28 24.98 4.59
CA ALA A 228 -7.98 24.45 3.26
C ALA A 228 -9.18 23.71 2.67
N ALA A 229 -9.88 22.89 3.46
CA ALA A 229 -11.10 22.21 3.06
C ALA A 229 -12.25 23.20 2.78
N ALA A 230 -12.34 24.29 3.53
CA ALA A 230 -13.33 25.35 3.31
C ALA A 230 -13.02 26.24 2.10
N ASP A 231 -11.76 26.42 1.74
CA ASP A 231 -11.33 27.33 0.67
C ASP A 231 -11.30 26.64 -0.68
N ILE A 232 -10.86 25.38 -0.74
CA ILE A 232 -10.64 24.63 -1.97
C ILE A 232 -11.85 23.73 -2.22
N HIS A 233 -12.53 23.90 -3.36
CA HIS A 233 -13.64 23.02 -3.74
C HIS A 233 -13.24 21.98 -4.80
N ARG A 234 -12.21 22.29 -5.60
CA ARG A 234 -11.69 21.34 -6.60
C ARG A 234 -10.18 21.46 -6.73
N LEU A 235 -9.54 20.29 -6.83
CA LEU A 235 -8.12 20.14 -7.15
C LEU A 235 -7.99 19.45 -8.51
N VAL A 236 -7.30 20.09 -9.46
CA VAL A 236 -6.96 19.48 -10.75
C VAL A 236 -5.45 19.28 -10.79
N ILE A 237 -5.01 18.06 -10.99
CA ILE A 237 -3.60 17.68 -11.11
C ILE A 237 -3.39 17.28 -12.56
N THR A 238 -2.58 18.02 -13.29
CA THR A 238 -2.17 17.64 -14.65
C THR A 238 -0.70 17.28 -14.65
N VAL A 239 -0.34 16.20 -15.32
CA VAL A 239 1.02 15.64 -15.30
C VAL A 239 1.48 15.39 -16.73
N GLN A 240 2.71 15.82 -17.01
CA GLN A 240 3.49 15.37 -18.15
C GLN A 240 4.56 14.41 -17.64
N THR A 241 4.63 13.23 -18.24
CA THR A 241 5.63 12.20 -17.89
C THR A 241 7.00 12.54 -18.48
N PRO A 242 8.07 11.82 -18.09
CA PRO A 242 9.39 11.96 -18.73
C PRO A 242 9.31 11.91 -20.27
N PRO A 243 10.27 12.54 -20.99
CA PRO A 243 11.58 13.02 -20.53
C PRO A 243 11.60 14.43 -19.92
N HIS A 244 10.50 15.18 -20.00
CA HIS A 244 10.39 16.53 -19.43
C HIS A 244 9.25 16.55 -18.41
N PRO A 245 9.44 15.95 -17.23
CA PRO A 245 8.37 15.83 -16.26
C PRO A 245 7.95 17.21 -15.76
N LEU A 246 6.65 17.44 -15.76
CA LEU A 246 6.02 18.68 -15.29
C LEU A 246 4.74 18.31 -14.56
N VAL A 247 4.55 18.85 -13.37
CA VAL A 247 3.30 18.71 -12.62
C VAL A 247 2.70 20.09 -12.44
N ARG A 248 1.42 20.22 -12.81
CA ARG A 248 0.64 21.42 -12.56
C ARG A 248 -0.57 21.10 -11.69
N LEU A 249 -0.68 21.81 -10.57
CA LEU A 249 -1.79 21.72 -9.63
C LEU A 249 -2.65 22.98 -9.77
N HIS A 250 -3.93 22.82 -10.04
CA HIS A 250 -4.90 23.91 -9.98
C HIS A 250 -5.79 23.73 -8.77
N PHE A 251 -5.71 24.67 -7.84
CA PHE A 251 -6.58 24.79 -6.68
C PHE A 251 -7.69 25.78 -7.04
N ASP A 252 -8.86 25.25 -7.39
CA ASP A 252 -10.04 26.05 -7.62
C ASP A 252 -10.69 26.37 -6.27
N SER A 253 -10.70 27.65 -5.94
CA SER A 253 -11.21 28.15 -4.68
C SER A 253 -12.66 28.59 -4.81
N VAL A 254 -13.39 28.63 -3.70
CA VAL A 254 -14.82 29.00 -3.71
C VAL A 254 -15.07 30.46 -4.08
N ASP A 255 -14.11 31.34 -3.79
CA ASP A 255 -14.15 32.76 -4.12
C ASP A 255 -12.74 33.36 -4.23
N ALA A 256 -12.69 34.66 -4.52
CA ALA A 256 -11.44 35.40 -4.69
C ALA A 256 -10.61 35.51 -3.41
N GLU A 257 -11.25 35.62 -2.23
CA GLU A 257 -10.56 35.74 -0.94
C GLU A 257 -9.96 34.40 -0.51
N ALA A 258 -10.69 33.31 -0.73
CA ALA A 258 -10.22 31.94 -0.57
C ALA A 258 -8.99 31.67 -1.45
N ALA A 259 -9.02 32.12 -2.72
CA ALA A 259 -7.87 31.99 -3.61
C ALA A 259 -6.64 32.75 -3.08
N ASP A 260 -6.81 33.95 -2.52
CA ASP A 260 -5.71 34.69 -1.91
C ASP A 260 -5.15 33.98 -0.65
N ARG A 261 -6.02 33.39 0.19
CA ARG A 261 -5.60 32.57 1.34
C ARG A 261 -4.81 31.33 0.93
N VAL A 262 -5.29 30.59 -0.07
CA VAL A 262 -4.62 29.41 -0.63
C VAL A 262 -3.25 29.80 -1.20
N ARG A 263 -3.18 30.86 -2.01
CA ARG A 263 -1.91 31.37 -2.56
C ARG A 263 -0.93 31.75 -1.44
N ASN A 264 -1.38 32.47 -0.42
CA ASN A 264 -0.52 32.88 0.70
C ASN A 264 0.04 31.67 1.47
N THR A 265 -0.80 30.65 1.68
CA THR A 265 -0.39 29.41 2.34
C THR A 265 0.67 28.68 1.51
N LEU A 266 0.45 28.55 0.20
CA LEU A 266 1.42 27.92 -0.71
C LEU A 266 2.73 28.70 -0.82
N ALA A 267 2.66 30.04 -0.82
CA ALA A 267 3.85 30.89 -0.81
C ALA A 267 4.66 30.74 0.49
N ALA A 268 3.99 30.64 1.64
CA ALA A 268 4.64 30.38 2.93
C ALA A 268 5.29 28.99 2.97
N ILE A 269 4.63 27.96 2.41
CA ILE A 269 5.23 26.63 2.21
C ILE A 269 6.47 26.74 1.33
N LYS A 270 6.36 27.39 0.17
CA LYS A 270 7.50 27.59 -0.74
C LYS A 270 8.68 28.22 -0.01
N GLN A 271 8.47 29.32 0.71
CA GLN A 271 9.51 30.03 1.45
C GLN A 271 10.14 29.18 2.56
N GLN A 272 9.34 28.42 3.32
CA GLN A 272 9.82 27.59 4.42
C GLN A 272 10.71 26.44 3.95
N PHE A 273 10.46 25.94 2.73
CA PHE A 273 11.22 24.86 2.12
C PHE A 273 12.16 25.36 1.01
N ASP A 274 12.50 26.65 0.95
CA ASP A 274 13.59 27.12 0.08
C ASP A 274 14.95 26.64 0.64
N PRO A 275 15.92 26.24 -0.22
CA PRO A 275 15.90 26.33 -1.68
C PRO A 275 15.25 25.14 -2.40
N MET A 276 14.74 24.14 -1.67
CA MET A 276 14.17 22.92 -2.24
C MET A 276 12.96 23.20 -3.17
N LEU A 277 12.17 24.23 -2.89
CA LEU A 277 11.05 24.67 -3.74
C LEU A 277 11.38 25.91 -4.58
N ALA A 278 12.65 26.21 -4.82
CA ALA A 278 13.07 27.42 -5.53
C ALA A 278 12.43 27.56 -6.92
N ASN A 279 12.29 26.44 -7.65
CA ASN A 279 11.74 26.42 -9.01
C ASN A 279 10.21 26.21 -9.07
N VAL A 280 9.55 26.07 -7.92
CA VAL A 280 8.09 25.98 -7.88
C VAL A 280 7.48 27.34 -8.13
N THR A 281 6.59 27.45 -9.11
CA THR A 281 5.84 28.69 -9.36
C THR A 281 4.46 28.60 -8.74
N VAL A 282 3.98 29.71 -8.16
CA VAL A 282 2.64 29.82 -7.58
C VAL A 282 1.99 31.07 -8.15
N ASN A 283 1.03 30.88 -9.05
CA ASN A 283 0.32 31.96 -9.74
C ASN A 283 -1.16 31.93 -9.36
N ARG A 284 -1.79 33.10 -9.31
CA ARG A 284 -3.23 33.22 -9.03
C ARG A 284 -3.92 33.98 -10.14
N GLU A 285 -4.94 33.37 -10.71
CA GLU A 285 -5.83 33.96 -11.72
C GLU A 285 -7.27 33.80 -11.24
N GLN A 286 -7.93 34.92 -10.92
CA GLN A 286 -9.30 34.95 -10.39
C GLN A 286 -9.46 34.05 -9.13
N GLN A 287 -10.19 32.94 -9.25
CA GLN A 287 -10.45 31.98 -8.17
C GLN A 287 -9.53 30.75 -8.22
N ARG A 288 -8.63 30.67 -9.20
CA ARG A 288 -7.71 29.56 -9.40
C ARG A 288 -6.31 29.92 -8.95
N VAL A 289 -5.72 29.08 -8.12
CA VAL A 289 -4.28 29.11 -7.81
C VAL A 289 -3.61 27.97 -8.54
N THR A 290 -2.64 28.28 -9.39
CA THR A 290 -1.85 27.33 -10.17
C THR A 290 -0.48 27.19 -9.55
N VAL A 291 -0.09 25.96 -9.22
CA VAL A 291 1.25 25.59 -8.80
C VAL A 291 1.89 24.77 -9.91
N GLU A 292 3.06 25.18 -10.38
CA GLU A 292 3.83 24.41 -11.36
C GLU A 292 5.14 23.94 -10.74
N VAL A 293 5.40 22.63 -10.88
CA VAL A 293 6.57 21.94 -10.32
C VAL A 293 7.35 21.34 -11.48
N ASP A 294 8.57 21.81 -11.66
CA ASP A 294 9.47 21.38 -12.73
C ASP A 294 10.14 20.02 -12.43
N GLY A 295 10.75 19.45 -13.45
CA GLY A 295 11.44 18.16 -13.34
C GLY A 295 12.55 18.12 -12.29
N LYS A 296 13.30 19.22 -12.11
CA LYS A 296 14.38 19.29 -11.10
C LYS A 296 13.84 19.17 -9.68
N THR A 297 12.73 19.86 -9.40
CA THR A 297 12.07 19.79 -8.09
C THR A 297 11.48 18.40 -7.88
N ILE A 298 10.89 17.79 -8.92
CA ILE A 298 10.38 16.41 -8.87
C ILE A 298 11.50 15.43 -8.48
N GLU A 299 12.63 15.43 -9.19
CA GLU A 299 13.79 14.56 -8.92
C GLU A 299 14.32 14.71 -7.48
N PHE A 300 14.36 15.95 -6.98
CA PHE A 300 14.75 16.23 -5.61
C PHE A 300 13.78 15.61 -4.58
N PHE A 301 12.47 15.74 -4.81
CA PHE A 301 11.46 15.10 -3.98
C PHE A 301 11.54 13.57 -4.02
N GLU A 302 11.87 12.95 -5.16
CA GLU A 302 12.09 11.49 -5.24
C GLU A 302 13.17 11.04 -4.24
N THR A 303 14.26 11.81 -4.17
CA THR A 303 15.39 11.54 -3.28
C THR A 303 14.99 11.64 -1.81
N ILE A 304 14.32 12.72 -1.39
CA ILE A 304 13.87 12.89 0.00
C ILE A 304 12.83 11.82 0.38
N ALA A 305 11.87 11.55 -0.52
CA ALA A 305 10.85 10.54 -0.27
C ALA A 305 11.47 9.15 -0.03
N SER A 306 12.59 8.82 -0.69
CA SER A 306 13.30 7.56 -0.46
C SER A 306 13.84 7.42 0.98
N GLU A 307 14.33 8.50 1.60
CA GLU A 307 14.82 8.47 2.99
C GLU A 307 13.65 8.36 3.98
N MET A 308 12.57 9.12 3.75
CA MET A 308 11.36 9.01 4.56
C MET A 308 10.77 7.60 4.49
N ARG A 309 10.77 6.96 3.32
CA ARG A 309 10.35 5.57 3.15
C ARG A 309 11.24 4.60 3.91
N ARG A 310 12.57 4.75 3.85
CA ARG A 310 13.49 3.92 4.65
C ARG A 310 13.20 4.07 6.14
N SER A 311 12.92 5.28 6.61
CA SER A 311 12.51 5.54 7.99
C SER A 311 11.16 4.88 8.35
N ALA A 312 10.15 5.03 7.50
CA ALA A 312 8.84 4.40 7.70
C ALA A 312 8.92 2.87 7.67
N ALA A 313 9.73 2.28 6.78
CA ALA A 313 9.98 0.84 6.72
C ALA A 313 10.67 0.35 8.00
N ARG A 314 11.67 1.08 8.53
CA ARG A 314 12.27 0.78 9.83
C ARG A 314 11.24 0.82 10.96
N ALA A 315 10.41 1.87 11.01
CA ALA A 315 9.36 2.00 12.02
C ALA A 315 8.32 0.87 11.95
N LYS A 316 7.92 0.47 10.74
CA LYS A 316 7.00 -0.65 10.50
C LYS A 316 7.58 -1.97 11.02
N ARG A 317 8.85 -2.25 10.76
CA ARG A 317 9.54 -3.47 11.25
C ARG A 317 9.57 -3.52 12.78
N VAL A 318 9.89 -2.40 13.44
CA VAL A 318 9.84 -2.30 14.90
C VAL A 318 8.42 -2.53 15.42
N ALA A 319 7.40 -1.98 14.77
CA ALA A 319 6.01 -2.20 15.13
C ALA A 319 5.60 -3.67 15.01
N THR A 320 6.00 -4.36 13.94
CA THR A 320 5.79 -5.81 13.80
C THR A 320 6.43 -6.59 14.95
N MET A 321 7.70 -6.32 15.29
CA MET A 321 8.38 -7.01 16.39
C MET A 321 7.69 -6.78 17.75
N LYS A 322 7.24 -5.56 18.03
CA LYS A 322 6.46 -5.28 19.24
C LYS A 322 5.13 -6.03 19.26
N GLN A 323 4.44 -6.10 18.12
CA GLN A 323 3.20 -6.87 18.01
C GLN A 323 3.45 -8.36 18.24
N LEU A 324 4.58 -8.89 17.78
CA LEU A 324 5.02 -10.25 18.11
C LEU A 324 5.27 -10.44 19.59
N GLY A 325 5.94 -9.51 20.28
CA GLY A 325 6.09 -9.56 21.74
C GLY A 325 4.73 -9.70 22.45
N ILE A 326 3.76 -8.87 22.08
CA ILE A 326 2.38 -8.95 22.61
C ILE A 326 1.74 -10.31 22.27
N ALA A 327 1.94 -10.81 21.05
CA ALA A 327 1.39 -12.11 20.65
C ALA A 327 1.99 -13.27 21.44
N PHE A 328 3.28 -13.23 21.77
CA PHE A 328 3.93 -14.21 22.64
C PHE A 328 3.41 -14.13 24.08
N ASP A 329 3.20 -12.93 24.60
CA ASP A 329 2.62 -12.73 25.93
C ASP A 329 1.19 -13.29 26.00
N ASN A 330 0.34 -12.96 25.02
CA ASN A 330 -1.03 -13.49 24.94
C ASN A 330 -1.05 -15.03 24.81
N TYR A 331 -0.13 -15.59 24.01
CA TYR A 331 0.01 -17.03 23.87
C TYR A 331 0.44 -17.67 25.20
N HIS A 332 1.45 -17.12 25.86
CA HIS A 332 1.94 -17.60 27.16
C HIS A 332 0.85 -17.51 28.24
N ASP A 333 0.09 -16.43 28.29
CA ASP A 333 -1.01 -16.27 29.25
C ASP A 333 -2.09 -17.34 29.05
N ARG A 334 -2.33 -17.76 27.80
CA ARG A 334 -3.31 -18.79 27.45
C ARG A 334 -2.80 -20.22 27.68
N GLU A 335 -1.61 -20.54 27.17
CA GLU A 335 -1.06 -21.91 27.14
C GLU A 335 -0.11 -22.21 28.31
N LYS A 336 0.27 -21.19 29.10
CA LYS A 336 1.23 -21.24 30.23
C LYS A 336 2.67 -21.60 29.87
N HIS A 337 2.98 -21.59 28.58
CA HIS A 337 4.32 -21.74 27.99
C HIS A 337 4.42 -20.89 26.72
N PHE A 338 5.64 -20.60 26.26
CA PHE A 338 5.86 -19.93 24.98
C PHE A 338 5.47 -20.85 23.80
N PRO A 339 5.25 -20.29 22.59
CA PRO A 339 5.01 -21.10 21.40
C PRO A 339 6.07 -22.21 21.23
N PRO A 340 5.66 -23.44 20.86
CA PRO A 340 6.63 -24.46 20.48
C PRO A 340 7.41 -24.00 19.23
N ARG A 341 8.64 -24.49 19.06
CA ARG A 341 9.47 -24.22 17.87
C ARG A 341 8.74 -24.57 16.57
N CYS A 342 8.00 -25.67 16.60
CA CYS A 342 7.12 -26.11 15.53
C CYS A 342 5.96 -26.95 16.08
N PHE A 343 4.89 -27.03 15.31
CA PHE A 343 3.87 -28.08 15.48
C PHE A 343 4.45 -29.41 15.02
N VAL A 344 4.10 -30.49 15.70
CA VAL A 344 4.54 -31.85 15.36
C VAL A 344 3.34 -32.79 15.24
N ASP A 345 3.49 -33.84 14.43
CA ASP A 345 2.54 -34.96 14.39
C ASP A 345 2.74 -35.92 15.60
N PRO A 346 1.91 -36.96 15.75
CA PRO A 346 2.06 -37.93 16.84
C PRO A 346 3.40 -38.68 16.86
N ASP A 347 4.09 -38.75 15.72
CA ASP A 347 5.41 -39.39 15.57
C ASP A 347 6.56 -38.38 15.81
N GLY A 348 6.23 -37.12 16.14
CA GLY A 348 7.20 -36.05 16.41
C GLY A 348 7.72 -35.35 15.14
N LYS A 349 7.14 -35.60 13.97
CA LYS A 349 7.57 -34.97 12.72
C LYS A 349 7.09 -33.52 12.65
N PRO A 350 7.98 -32.55 12.33
CA PRO A 350 7.58 -31.15 12.18
C PRO A 350 6.56 -30.92 11.06
N LEU A 351 5.50 -30.18 11.37
CA LEU A 351 4.42 -29.82 10.45
C LEU A 351 4.44 -28.34 10.06
N HIS A 352 4.49 -27.45 11.06
CA HIS A 352 4.34 -26.00 10.88
C HIS A 352 5.27 -25.22 11.82
N SER A 353 5.75 -24.07 11.38
CA SER A 353 6.54 -23.12 12.18
C SER A 353 5.78 -22.57 13.40
N TRP A 354 6.52 -22.16 14.44
CA TRP A 354 6.01 -21.40 15.60
C TRP A 354 5.16 -20.18 15.20
N LEU A 355 5.44 -19.57 14.04
CA LEU A 355 4.70 -18.43 13.52
C LEU A 355 3.20 -18.71 13.38
N VAL A 356 2.82 -19.97 13.05
CA VAL A 356 1.42 -20.39 12.96
C VAL A 356 0.71 -20.28 14.32
N ALA A 357 1.43 -20.51 15.42
CA ALA A 357 0.87 -20.48 16.77
C ALA A 357 0.43 -19.09 17.22
N VAL A 358 1.11 -18.04 16.73
CA VAL A 358 0.85 -16.64 17.11
C VAL A 358 -0.03 -15.88 16.11
N LEU A 359 -0.39 -16.49 14.96
CA LEU A 359 -1.26 -15.86 13.97
C LEU A 359 -2.57 -15.28 14.52
N PRO A 360 -3.31 -15.97 15.43
CA PRO A 360 -4.55 -15.43 15.98
C PRO A 360 -4.35 -14.06 16.66
N ASP A 361 -3.25 -13.94 17.41
CA ASP A 361 -2.88 -12.75 18.16
C ASP A 361 -2.25 -11.65 17.26
N MET A 362 -1.97 -11.99 16.00
CA MET A 362 -1.48 -11.07 14.96
C MET A 362 -2.58 -10.56 14.02
N ASN A 363 -3.86 -10.60 14.43
CA ASN A 363 -5.03 -10.28 13.59
C ASN A 363 -5.17 -11.16 12.33
N ASN A 364 -4.64 -12.39 12.37
CA ASN A 364 -4.70 -13.34 11.25
C ASN A 364 -5.57 -14.58 11.58
N LEU A 365 -6.58 -14.45 12.46
CA LEU A 365 -7.44 -15.55 12.89
C LEU A 365 -8.15 -16.28 11.73
N ALA A 366 -8.59 -15.55 10.71
CA ALA A 366 -9.23 -16.15 9.53
C ALA A 366 -8.25 -17.02 8.72
N LEU A 367 -6.98 -16.60 8.60
CA LEU A 367 -5.93 -17.39 7.97
C LEU A 367 -5.61 -18.62 8.82
N TYR A 368 -5.42 -18.45 10.14
CA TYR A 368 -5.16 -19.55 11.07
C TYR A 368 -6.22 -20.66 10.97
N ARG A 369 -7.52 -20.30 10.97
CA ARG A 369 -8.63 -21.26 10.85
C ARG A 369 -8.70 -21.99 9.51
N SER A 370 -8.01 -21.48 8.49
CA SER A 370 -7.95 -22.11 7.17
C SER A 370 -6.81 -23.14 7.05
N ILE A 371 -5.91 -23.23 8.03
CA ILE A 371 -4.76 -24.13 8.00
C ILE A 371 -5.18 -25.52 8.50
N ARG A 372 -4.80 -26.56 7.75
CA ARG A 372 -4.83 -27.94 8.23
C ARG A 372 -3.58 -28.21 9.06
N LEU A 373 -3.71 -27.99 10.37
CA LEU A 373 -2.62 -28.13 11.34
C LEU A 373 -2.13 -29.58 11.51
N ASP A 374 -2.96 -30.55 11.13
CA ASP A 374 -2.69 -31.98 11.15
C ASP A 374 -1.90 -32.49 9.94
N LEU A 375 -1.71 -31.64 8.93
CA LEU A 375 -0.97 -31.95 7.70
C LEU A 375 0.31 -31.12 7.61
N THR A 376 1.26 -31.52 6.75
CA THR A 376 2.46 -30.71 6.50
C THR A 376 2.08 -29.37 5.86
N TRP A 377 2.89 -28.34 6.10
CA TRP A 377 2.64 -27.00 5.57
C TRP A 377 2.59 -26.95 4.03
N ASP A 378 3.25 -27.90 3.37
CA ASP A 378 3.35 -28.02 1.92
C ASP A 378 2.35 -29.03 1.32
N ALA A 379 1.46 -29.62 2.12
CA ALA A 379 0.38 -30.47 1.63
C ALA A 379 -0.55 -29.72 0.66
N ASP A 380 -1.18 -30.45 -0.28
CA ASP A 380 -2.08 -29.87 -1.28
C ASP A 380 -3.26 -29.13 -0.63
N GLU A 381 -3.77 -29.63 0.50
CA GLU A 381 -4.83 -28.99 1.28
C GLU A 381 -4.41 -27.64 1.88
N ASN A 382 -3.11 -27.42 2.03
CA ASN A 382 -2.50 -26.20 2.54
C ASN A 382 -1.96 -25.30 1.41
N GLU A 383 -2.32 -25.54 0.14
CA GLU A 383 -1.79 -24.79 -1.03
C GLU A 383 -1.88 -23.26 -0.87
N ARG A 384 -2.92 -22.76 -0.21
CA ARG A 384 -3.10 -21.31 0.05
C ARG A 384 -1.93 -20.70 0.81
N LEU A 385 -1.21 -21.47 1.63
CA LEU A 385 -0.07 -20.99 2.42
C LEU A 385 1.13 -20.65 1.53
N ARG A 386 1.30 -21.34 0.40
CA ARG A 386 2.40 -21.11 -0.56
C ARG A 386 2.38 -19.72 -1.18
N THR A 387 1.23 -19.05 -1.16
CA THR A 387 1.00 -17.76 -1.84
C THR A 387 0.49 -16.67 -0.91
N THR A 388 0.24 -17.01 0.37
CA THR A 388 -0.25 -16.07 1.37
C THR A 388 0.91 -15.56 2.20
N VAL A 389 1.00 -14.23 2.34
CA VAL A 389 1.91 -13.56 3.26
C VAL A 389 1.07 -12.91 4.34
N PRO A 390 1.15 -13.36 5.61
CA PRO A 390 0.45 -12.68 6.68
C PRO A 390 1.03 -11.27 6.87
N ALA A 391 0.16 -10.32 7.16
CA ALA A 391 0.54 -8.91 7.27
C ALA A 391 1.61 -8.74 8.36
N GLY A 392 2.70 -8.05 8.03
CA GLY A 392 3.81 -7.78 8.94
C GLY A 392 5.04 -8.68 8.76
N PHE A 393 4.87 -9.89 8.20
CA PHE A 393 5.97 -10.87 8.10
C PHE A 393 6.76 -10.82 6.80
N GLY A 394 6.14 -10.35 5.71
CA GLY A 394 6.81 -10.27 4.40
C GLY A 394 7.58 -8.97 4.18
N SER A 395 8.56 -9.06 3.28
CA SER A 395 9.28 -7.93 2.69
C SER A 395 9.23 -8.04 1.17
N GLN A 396 9.22 -6.89 0.48
CA GLN A 396 9.25 -6.84 -0.99
C GLN A 396 10.58 -7.36 -1.57
N HIS A 397 11.62 -7.46 -0.75
CA HIS A 397 12.96 -7.94 -1.14
C HIS A 397 13.10 -9.46 -1.01
N LEU A 398 12.11 -10.14 -0.43
CA LEU A 398 12.12 -11.58 -0.20
C LEU A 398 11.19 -12.30 -1.18
N PRO A 399 11.39 -13.59 -1.44
CA PRO A 399 10.42 -14.39 -2.18
C PRO A 399 9.02 -14.33 -1.54
N VAL A 400 7.98 -14.55 -2.35
CA VAL A 400 6.60 -14.58 -1.84
C VAL A 400 6.49 -15.67 -0.76
N GLY A 401 5.87 -15.33 0.36
CA GLY A 401 5.73 -16.24 1.50
C GLY A 401 6.95 -16.27 2.43
N HIS A 402 8.04 -15.57 2.12
CA HIS A 402 9.22 -15.59 2.97
C HIS A 402 9.22 -14.50 4.05
N THR A 403 9.86 -14.81 5.17
CA THR A 403 10.15 -13.88 6.25
C THR A 403 11.60 -14.04 6.72
N ILE A 404 12.14 -12.97 7.29
CA ILE A 404 13.43 -12.95 7.98
C ILE A 404 13.25 -12.93 9.51
N ILE A 405 12.02 -12.88 10.02
CA ILE A 405 11.78 -12.94 11.46
C ILE A 405 11.90 -14.41 11.89
N ARG A 406 13.02 -14.77 12.51
CA ARG A 406 13.34 -16.14 12.88
C ARG A 406 13.62 -16.28 14.37
N ALA A 407 13.28 -17.46 14.88
CA ALA A 407 13.66 -17.92 16.20
C ALA A 407 15.09 -18.48 16.13
N PRO A 408 16.07 -17.91 16.87
CA PRO A 408 17.43 -18.43 16.88
C PRO A 408 17.52 -19.69 17.75
N VAL A 409 17.89 -20.82 17.14
CA VAL A 409 18.10 -22.09 17.84
C VAL A 409 19.59 -22.20 18.20
N PHE A 410 19.89 -22.02 19.48
CA PHE A 410 21.24 -22.11 20.05
C PHE A 410 21.22 -23.00 21.30
N PRO A 411 22.27 -23.78 21.64
CA PRO A 411 22.30 -24.56 22.87
C PRO A 411 21.98 -23.74 24.11
N GLY A 412 20.96 -24.14 24.87
CA GLY A 412 20.49 -23.39 26.05
C GLY A 412 19.61 -22.17 25.76
N SER A 413 19.26 -21.93 24.50
CA SER A 413 18.24 -20.92 24.13
C SER A 413 16.81 -21.37 24.45
N LEU A 414 15.88 -20.43 24.37
CA LEU A 414 14.44 -20.68 24.54
C LEU A 414 13.92 -21.71 23.51
N TRP A 415 14.56 -21.75 22.34
CA TRP A 415 14.16 -22.57 21.19
C TRP A 415 14.91 -23.90 21.10
N HIS A 416 15.74 -24.22 22.09
CA HIS A 416 16.60 -25.40 22.07
C HIS A 416 15.88 -26.68 22.54
N GLY A 417 16.10 -27.75 21.77
CA GLY A 417 15.63 -29.11 22.06
C GLY A 417 14.22 -29.40 21.54
N ASP A 418 13.84 -30.68 21.64
CA ASP A 418 12.53 -31.20 21.22
C ASP A 418 11.63 -31.57 22.42
N GLY A 419 11.98 -31.04 23.60
CA GLY A 419 11.21 -31.20 24.84
C GLY A 419 9.98 -30.27 24.91
N PRO A 420 9.27 -30.25 26.04
CA PRO A 420 8.12 -29.36 26.21
C PRO A 420 8.52 -27.89 26.03
N PRO A 421 7.63 -27.03 25.50
CA PRO A 421 7.93 -25.62 25.32
C PRO A 421 8.30 -24.93 26.63
N LYS A 422 9.24 -24.00 26.56
CA LYS A 422 9.75 -23.28 27.72
C LYS A 422 8.70 -22.32 28.28
N ARG A 423 8.77 -22.08 29.58
CA ARG A 423 7.94 -21.16 30.34
C ARG A 423 8.74 -19.90 30.65
N ARG A 424 8.04 -18.80 30.97
CA ARG A 424 8.69 -17.57 31.42
C ARG A 424 9.58 -17.79 32.65
N ASP A 425 9.19 -18.67 33.56
CA ASP A 425 9.96 -19.03 34.76
C ASP A 425 11.29 -19.76 34.44
N ASP A 426 11.44 -20.31 33.23
CA ASP A 426 12.68 -20.97 32.80
C ASP A 426 13.75 -19.96 32.35
N ILE A 427 13.40 -18.67 32.20
CA ILE A 427 14.33 -17.61 31.81
C ILE A 427 14.94 -17.00 33.08
N THR A 428 16.06 -17.55 33.52
CA THR A 428 16.75 -17.12 34.75
C THR A 428 17.74 -15.98 34.53
N ASP A 429 18.25 -15.79 33.30
CA ASP A 429 19.17 -14.67 32.94
C ASP A 429 18.44 -13.31 32.80
N GLY A 430 17.11 -13.32 32.95
CA GLY A 430 16.24 -12.15 32.89
C GLY A 430 15.68 -11.89 31.49
N ALA A 431 14.36 -11.69 31.41
CA ALA A 431 13.64 -11.54 30.14
C ALA A 431 14.12 -10.34 29.29
N ALA A 432 14.67 -9.29 29.92
CA ALA A 432 15.23 -8.12 29.24
C ALA A 432 16.63 -8.35 28.66
N ASN A 433 17.27 -9.49 28.94
CA ASN A 433 18.60 -9.85 28.42
C ASN A 433 18.54 -11.00 27.41
N THR A 434 17.44 -11.75 27.36
CA THR A 434 17.27 -12.92 26.51
C THR A 434 16.59 -12.58 25.18
N ILE A 435 17.25 -12.92 24.07
CA ILE A 435 16.72 -12.80 22.71
C ILE A 435 15.62 -13.84 22.49
N LEU A 436 14.45 -13.35 22.10
CA LEU A 436 13.30 -14.15 21.70
C LEU A 436 13.27 -14.38 20.19
N LEU A 437 13.41 -13.33 19.37
CA LEU A 437 13.41 -13.40 17.90
C LEU A 437 14.46 -12.46 17.31
N ILE A 438 14.91 -12.74 16.08
CA ILE A 438 15.86 -11.91 15.33
C ILE A 438 15.32 -11.67 13.93
N GLU A 439 15.58 -10.49 13.38
CA GLU A 439 15.54 -10.28 11.93
C GLU A 439 16.83 -10.84 11.31
N ALA A 440 16.79 -12.09 10.86
CA ALA A 440 17.88 -12.78 10.21
C ALA A 440 18.34 -12.07 8.91
N PRO A 441 19.54 -12.38 8.39
CA PRO A 441 19.95 -11.88 7.08
C PRO A 441 19.08 -12.48 5.96
N ASP A 442 19.06 -11.84 4.79
CA ASP A 442 18.12 -12.17 3.71
C ASP A 442 18.33 -13.58 3.12
N ASP A 443 19.57 -14.07 3.13
CA ASP A 443 19.95 -15.43 2.72
C ASP A 443 19.45 -16.51 3.70
N ALA A 444 19.24 -16.15 4.96
CA ALA A 444 18.60 -16.97 5.98
C ALA A 444 17.07 -16.86 5.97
N SER A 445 16.46 -16.14 5.01
CA SER A 445 15.00 -16.06 4.90
C SER A 445 14.37 -17.42 4.62
N ILE A 446 13.16 -17.63 5.13
CA ILE A 446 12.44 -18.89 4.96
C ILE A 446 10.95 -18.65 4.77
N HIS A 447 10.27 -19.59 4.12
CA HIS A 447 8.81 -19.57 4.03
C HIS A 447 8.19 -19.56 5.44
N TRP A 448 7.24 -18.68 5.71
CA TRP A 448 6.81 -18.37 7.09
C TRP A 448 6.16 -19.52 7.86
N VAL A 449 5.65 -20.56 7.17
CA VAL A 449 5.13 -21.80 7.79
C VAL A 449 6.13 -22.94 7.86
N ASP A 450 7.30 -22.80 7.22
CA ASP A 450 8.31 -23.86 7.20
C ASP A 450 8.92 -24.04 8.62
N PRO A 451 8.83 -25.24 9.21
CA PRO A 451 9.30 -25.50 10.56
C PRO A 451 10.84 -25.67 10.69
N THR A 452 11.58 -25.53 9.58
CA THR A 452 13.04 -25.72 9.60
C THR A 452 13.71 -24.74 10.56
N PRO A 453 14.45 -25.24 11.58
CA PRO A 453 15.08 -24.40 12.58
C PRO A 453 16.18 -23.52 11.97
N TRP A 454 16.37 -22.34 12.54
CA TRP A 454 17.54 -21.53 12.27
C TRP A 454 18.58 -21.82 13.34
N VAL A 455 19.47 -22.78 13.06
CA VAL A 455 20.51 -23.18 14.01
C VAL A 455 21.65 -22.17 13.92
N ILE A 456 21.98 -21.57 15.06
CA ILE A 456 23.09 -20.62 15.21
C ILE A 456 24.32 -21.39 15.67
N SER A 457 25.44 -21.17 14.99
CA SER A 457 26.76 -21.72 15.27
C SER A 457 27.24 -21.35 16.68
N GLU A 458 27.83 -22.31 17.37
CA GLU A 458 28.56 -22.05 18.61
C GLU A 458 29.91 -21.39 18.37
N ASP A 459 30.52 -21.58 17.20
CA ASP A 459 31.86 -21.06 16.92
C ASP A 459 31.79 -19.59 16.49
N ASP A 460 30.81 -19.23 15.65
CA ASP A 460 30.66 -17.88 15.11
C ASP A 460 29.18 -17.42 15.04
N PRO A 461 28.50 -17.24 16.19
CA PRO A 461 27.13 -16.73 16.21
C PRO A 461 26.98 -15.31 15.67
N VAL A 462 28.05 -14.49 15.70
CA VAL A 462 28.02 -13.14 15.13
C VAL A 462 27.86 -13.21 13.62
N GLU A 463 28.59 -14.07 12.91
CA GLU A 463 28.43 -14.18 11.47
C GLU A 463 27.02 -14.67 11.08
N ASP A 464 26.47 -15.66 11.78
CA ASP A 464 25.11 -16.15 11.48
C ASP A 464 24.03 -15.07 11.72
N VAL A 465 24.15 -14.30 12.81
CA VAL A 465 23.16 -13.28 13.17
C VAL A 465 23.27 -12.05 12.27
N PHE A 466 24.48 -11.62 11.90
CA PHE A 466 24.69 -10.37 11.17
C PHE A 466 24.81 -10.60 9.66
N GLY A 467 25.47 -11.66 9.20
CA GLY A 467 25.96 -11.79 7.82
C GLY A 467 26.78 -10.54 7.45
N ASP A 468 26.58 -9.99 6.26
CA ASP A 468 27.24 -8.75 5.81
C ASP A 468 26.71 -7.45 6.46
N ARG A 469 25.76 -7.53 7.41
CA ARG A 469 25.07 -6.35 7.96
C ARG A 469 25.82 -5.74 9.15
N ASP A 470 25.74 -4.41 9.27
CA ASP A 470 26.30 -3.66 10.41
C ASP A 470 25.41 -3.68 11.66
N ASP A 471 24.13 -4.06 11.51
CA ASP A 471 23.17 -4.14 12.61
C ASP A 471 22.23 -5.33 12.48
N ALA A 472 21.73 -5.79 13.63
CA ALA A 472 20.73 -6.82 13.76
C ALA A 472 19.64 -6.36 14.74
N ARG A 473 18.38 -6.45 14.32
CA ARG A 473 17.25 -6.15 15.19
C ARG A 473 16.78 -7.42 15.89
N VAL A 474 16.62 -7.31 17.20
CA VAL A 474 16.16 -8.41 18.05
C VAL A 474 14.94 -8.01 18.85
N LEU A 475 14.05 -8.97 19.07
CA LEU A 475 13.00 -8.92 20.08
C LEU A 475 13.49 -9.66 21.30
N LEU A 476 13.40 -9.04 22.48
CA LEU A 476 13.73 -9.67 23.74
C LEU A 476 12.51 -10.33 24.38
N ALA A 477 12.72 -11.23 25.34
CA ALA A 477 11.66 -11.98 25.99
C ALA A 477 10.73 -11.13 26.88
N ASP A 478 11.10 -9.88 27.18
CA ASP A 478 10.25 -8.88 27.84
C ASP A 478 9.40 -8.05 26.85
N GLY A 479 9.50 -8.32 25.54
CA GLY A 479 8.79 -7.60 24.48
C GLY A 479 9.48 -6.33 23.98
N SER A 480 10.64 -5.96 24.54
CA SER A 480 11.43 -4.84 24.06
C SER A 480 12.16 -5.18 22.75
N VAL A 481 12.37 -4.17 21.91
CA VAL A 481 13.03 -4.33 20.60
C VAL A 481 14.33 -3.53 20.61
N LEU A 482 15.44 -4.22 20.37
CA LEU A 482 16.77 -3.63 20.32
C LEU A 482 17.35 -3.70 18.92
N LEU A 483 18.19 -2.71 18.59
CA LEU A 483 19.06 -2.74 17.42
C LEU A 483 20.49 -2.93 17.92
N ILE A 484 21.05 -4.11 17.73
CA ILE A 484 22.42 -4.45 18.11
C ILE A 484 23.32 -4.05 16.94
N LYS A 485 24.36 -3.26 17.19
CA LYS A 485 25.38 -2.97 16.18
C LYS A 485 26.50 -4.01 16.23
N ARG A 486 26.95 -4.47 15.07
CA ARG A 486 28.03 -5.45 14.92
C ARG A 486 29.31 -4.98 15.62
N ALA A 487 29.62 -3.69 15.53
CA ALA A 487 30.79 -3.09 16.17
C ALA A 487 30.73 -3.02 17.72
N GLU A 488 29.56 -3.26 18.32
CA GLU A 488 29.31 -3.09 19.77
C GLU A 488 29.01 -4.43 20.48
N ILE A 489 29.09 -5.56 19.75
CA ILE A 489 28.78 -6.90 20.25
C ILE A 489 29.95 -7.86 19.95
N ASP A 490 30.31 -8.69 20.92
CA ASP A 490 31.27 -9.78 20.74
C ASP A 490 30.57 -11.16 20.82
N GLN A 491 31.31 -12.20 20.49
CA GLN A 491 30.79 -13.58 20.47
C GLN A 491 30.23 -14.00 21.84
N GLN A 492 30.90 -13.66 22.94
CA GLN A 492 30.50 -14.10 24.28
C GLN A 492 29.20 -13.41 24.70
N LYS A 493 29.11 -12.09 24.49
CA LYS A 493 27.92 -11.31 24.81
C LYS A 493 26.72 -11.74 23.99
N LEU A 494 26.90 -12.03 22.69
CA LEU A 494 25.82 -12.54 21.86
C LEU A 494 25.35 -13.94 22.33
N LYS A 495 26.28 -14.85 22.67
CA LYS A 495 25.94 -16.16 23.23
C LYS A 495 25.13 -16.04 24.51
N ALA A 496 25.53 -15.19 25.44
CA ALA A 496 24.80 -14.95 26.68
C ALA A 496 23.38 -14.41 26.44
N MET A 497 23.21 -13.54 25.45
CA MET A 497 21.87 -13.06 25.06
C MET A 497 21.02 -14.13 24.37
N LEU A 498 21.61 -15.15 23.76
CA LEU A 498 20.88 -16.26 23.12
C LEU A 498 20.40 -17.32 24.14
N THR A 499 21.02 -17.41 25.31
CA THR A 499 20.70 -18.40 26.36
C THR A 499 19.65 -17.90 27.35
N ILE A 500 18.96 -18.84 28.01
CA ILE A 500 17.96 -18.52 29.05
C ILE A 500 18.49 -18.70 30.48
N ALA A 501 19.59 -19.46 30.64
CA ALA A 501 20.17 -19.86 31.93
C ALA A 501 21.69 -20.11 31.82
N ALA A 502 22.45 -19.15 31.31
CA ALA A 502 23.91 -19.19 31.27
C ALA A 502 24.54 -18.97 32.65
N GLY A 503 23.85 -18.29 33.58
CA GLY A 503 24.29 -18.17 34.97
C GLY A 503 25.39 -17.12 35.23
N ASP A 504 25.46 -16.07 34.41
CA ASP A 504 26.39 -14.94 34.57
C ASP A 504 25.79 -13.75 35.35
#